data_AF-A0A917Y141-F1
#
_entry.id   AF-A0A917Y141-F1
#
_cell.length_a   1.000
_cell.length_b   1.000
_cell.length_c   1.000
_cell.angle_alpha   90.00
_cell.angle_beta   90.00
_cell.angle_gamma   90.00
#
_symmetry.space_group_name_H-M   'P 1'
#
loop_
_entity.id
_entity.type
_entity.pdbx_description
1 polymer ?
#
loop_
_entity_poly.entity_id
_entity_poly.type
_entity_poly.pdbx_seq_one_letter_code
_entity_poly.pdbx_strand_id
1 'polypeptide(L)'
;MHYVKFLIQESILFGLIIIVNYFYNIHLGPPFTKVDVLASIICLPILGYLLFLVFTLFKRYDSISLKNKIILSIINFTIIAFMIGIIFSSAGIK
;
A
#
# COMPACT_ATOMS: atom_id res chain seq x y z
N MET A 1 15.17 9.41 -16.61
CA MET A 1 14.99 8.39 -15.54
C MET A 1 13.87 8.74 -14.53
N HIS A 2 12.87 9.57 -14.88
CA HIS A 2 11.80 9.95 -13.93
C HIS A 2 10.76 8.84 -13.73
N TYR A 3 10.43 8.08 -14.79
CA TYR A 3 9.52 6.94 -14.73
C TYR A 3 9.98 5.83 -13.79
N VAL A 4 11.27 5.45 -13.85
CA VAL A 4 11.84 4.41 -12.98
C VAL A 4 11.88 4.87 -11.52
N LYS A 5 12.24 6.13 -11.25
CA LYS A 5 12.22 6.68 -9.90
C LYS A 5 10.81 6.74 -9.31
N PHE A 6 9.82 7.12 -10.13
CA PHE A 6 8.41 7.07 -9.75
C PHE A 6 8.00 5.64 -9.40
N LEU A 7 8.30 4.66 -10.26
CA LEU A 7 7.96 3.26 -10.04
C LEU A 7 8.56 2.71 -8.74
N ILE A 8 9.86 2.91 -8.49
CA ILE A 8 10.51 2.40 -7.27
C ILE A 8 9.86 2.98 -6.01
N GLN A 9 9.64 4.29 -5.98
CA GLN A 9 9.06 4.94 -4.81
C GLN A 9 7.59 4.53 -4.60
N GLU A 10 6.85 4.36 -5.69
CA GLU A 10 5.48 3.87 -5.65
C GLU A 10 5.41 2.39 -5.22
N SER A 11 6.35 1.55 -5.66
CA SER A 11 6.44 0.15 -5.25
C SER A 11 6.64 0.02 -3.74
N ILE A 12 7.49 0.87 -3.15
CA ILE A 12 7.72 0.91 -1.71
C ILE A 12 6.43 1.33 -0.98
N LEU A 13 5.74 2.36 -1.46
CA LEU A 13 4.49 2.84 -0.85
C LEU A 13 3.36 1.81 -0.94
N PHE A 14 3.14 1.22 -2.11
CA PHE A 14 2.13 0.16 -2.26
C PHE A 14 2.47 -1.07 -1.43
N GLY A 15 3.75 -1.44 -1.35
CA GLY A 15 4.18 -2.54 -0.49
C GLY A 15 3.87 -2.28 0.98
N LEU A 16 4.17 -1.09 1.48
CA LEU A 16 3.83 -0.69 2.85
C LEU A 16 2.31 -0.71 3.09
N ILE A 17 1.52 -0.18 2.15
CA ILE A 17 0.05 -0.20 2.25
C ILE A 17 -0.48 -1.63 2.34
N ILE A 18 0.01 -2.53 1.49
CA ILE A 18 -0.42 -3.94 1.46
C ILE A 18 -0.05 -4.64 2.78
N ILE A 19 1.17 -4.45 3.26
CA ILE A 19 1.64 -5.05 4.52
C ILE A 19 0.81 -4.54 5.70
N VAL A 20 0.64 -3.22 5.83
CA VAL A 20 -0.16 -2.62 6.91
C VAL A 20 -1.61 -3.11 6.84
N ASN A 21 -2.20 -3.16 5.64
CA ASN A 21 -3.57 -3.61 5.46
C ASN A 21 -3.73 -5.10 5.83
N TYR A 22 -2.78 -5.94 5.45
CA TYR A 22 -2.79 -7.36 5.79
C TYR A 22 -2.77 -7.59 7.30
N PHE A 23 -1.83 -6.96 8.02
CA PHE A 23 -1.76 -7.07 9.48
C PHE A 23 -2.99 -6.46 10.16
N TYR A 24 -3.53 -5.38 9.61
CA TYR A 24 -4.77 -4.79 10.11
C TYR A 24 -5.96 -5.75 9.99
N ASN A 25 -6.06 -6.47 8.88
CA ASN A 25 -7.14 -7.44 8.64
C ASN A 25 -7.07 -8.64 9.62
N ILE A 26 -5.87 -9.09 9.99
CA ILE A 26 -5.69 -10.14 11.02
C ILE A 26 -6.35 -9.76 12.36
N HIS A 27 -6.39 -8.46 12.70
CA HIS A 27 -6.95 -7.98 13.95
C HIS A 27 -8.46 -7.67 13.86
N LEU A 28 -9.04 -7.65 12.66
CA LEU A 28 -10.46 -7.38 12.42
C LEU A 28 -11.24 -8.69 12.22
N GLY A 29 -11.22 -9.57 13.23
CA GLY A 29 -12.03 -10.79 13.24
C GLY A 29 -13.34 -10.59 14.01
N PRO A 30 -14.50 -11.04 13.52
CA PRO A 30 -15.71 -11.07 14.35
C PRO A 30 -15.54 -12.06 15.53
N PRO A 31 -16.13 -11.77 16.71
CA PRO A 31 -16.95 -10.61 17.04
C PRO A 31 -16.11 -9.33 17.22
N PHE A 32 -16.62 -8.19 16.75
CA PHE A 32 -15.91 -6.91 16.86
C PHE A 32 -15.74 -6.50 18.33
N THR A 33 -14.50 -6.46 18.80
CA THR A 33 -14.15 -6.19 20.21
C THR A 33 -13.62 -4.78 20.43
N LYS A 34 -13.44 -4.41 21.71
CA LYS A 34 -12.79 -3.14 22.11
C LYS A 34 -11.35 -3.03 21.59
N VAL A 35 -10.67 -4.18 21.40
CA VAL A 35 -9.30 -4.24 20.86
C VAL A 35 -9.31 -3.80 19.40
N ASP A 36 -10.33 -4.20 18.65
CA ASP A 36 -10.48 -3.89 17.22
C ASP A 36 -10.76 -2.41 17.00
N VAL A 37 -11.52 -1.78 17.90
CA VAL A 37 -11.70 -0.31 17.92
C VAL A 37 -10.37 0.41 18.12
N LEU A 38 -9.56 -0.05 19.07
CA LEU A 38 -8.26 0.56 19.35
C LEU A 38 -7.29 0.37 18.18
N ALA A 39 -7.25 -0.83 17.59
CA ALA A 39 -6.48 -1.11 16.39
C ALA A 39 -6.91 -0.23 15.21
N SER A 40 -8.22 -0.02 15.02
CA SER A 40 -8.77 0.86 14.00
C SER A 40 -8.33 2.32 14.18
N ILE A 41 -8.36 2.82 15.41
CA ILE A 41 -7.93 4.19 15.74
C ILE A 41 -6.44 4.40 15.42
N ILE A 42 -5.60 3.38 15.57
CA ILE A 42 -4.17 3.46 15.29
C ILE A 42 -3.87 3.28 13.80
N CYS A 43 -4.55 2.34 13.13
CA CYS A 43 -4.29 2.00 11.73
C CYS A 43 -4.89 3.01 10.74
N LEU A 44 -6.03 3.64 11.05
CA LEU A 44 -6.66 4.65 10.18
C LEU A 44 -5.73 5.84 9.87
N PRO A 45 -5.09 6.49 10.88
CA PRO A 45 -4.13 7.57 10.64
C PRO A 45 -2.94 7.13 9.79
N ILE A 46 -2.43 5.91 10.00
CA ILE A 46 -1.31 5.35 9.23
C ILE A 46 -1.72 5.18 7.77
N LEU A 47 -2.90 4.63 7.51
CA LEU A 47 -3.43 4.46 6.15
C LEU A 47 -3.66 5.83 5.48
N GLY A 48 -4.23 6.79 6.22
CA GLY A 48 -4.43 8.16 5.74
C GLY A 48 -3.11 8.84 5.38
N TYR A 49 -2.07 8.67 6.19
CA TYR A 49 -0.73 9.19 5.91
C TYR A 49 -0.10 8.54 4.67
N LEU A 50 -0.24 7.22 4.51
CA LEU A 50 0.25 6.51 3.32
C LEU A 50 -0.45 6.99 2.05
N LEU A 51 -1.77 7.20 2.09
CA LEU A 51 -2.51 7.78 0.97
C LEU A 51 -2.04 9.21 0.66
N PHE A 52 -1.84 10.04 1.68
CA PHE A 52 -1.28 11.39 1.51
C PHE A 52 0.09 11.37 0.82
N LEU A 53 0.95 10.40 1.17
CA LEU A 53 2.25 10.23 0.51
C LEU A 53 2.11 9.82 -0.96
N VAL A 54 1.14 8.98 -1.32
CA VAL A 54 0.84 8.64 -2.72
C VAL A 54 0.43 9.90 -3.49
N PHE A 55 -0.47 10.73 -2.95
CA PHE A 55 -0.86 12.00 -3.59
C PHE A 55 0.33 12.95 -3.75
N THR A 56 1.16 13.05 -2.72
CA THR A 56 2.39 13.88 -2.74
C THR A 56 3.36 13.40 -3.81
N LEU A 57 3.52 12.08 -3.95
CA LEU A 57 4.36 11.47 -4.96
C LEU A 57 3.81 11.75 -6.37
N PHE A 58 2.51 11.62 -6.57
CA PHE A 58 1.87 11.95 -7.85
C PHE A 58 2.11 13.40 -8.24
N LYS A 59 2.01 14.35 -7.29
CA LYS A 59 2.28 15.77 -7.53
C LYS A 59 3.76 16.05 -7.81
N ARG A 60 4.68 15.34 -7.15
CA ARG A 60 6.13 15.51 -7.38
C ARG A 60 6.55 15.20 -8.81
N TYR A 61 5.88 14.25 -9.46
CA TYR A 61 6.23 13.80 -10.82
C TYR A 61 5.30 14.38 -11.90
N ASP A 62 4.99 15.67 -11.85
CA ASP A 62 4.14 16.35 -12.85
C ASP A 62 4.63 16.25 -14.31
N SER A 63 5.91 15.91 -14.52
CA SER A 63 6.44 15.60 -15.85
C SER A 63 5.81 14.38 -16.52
N ILE A 64 5.17 13.48 -15.76
CA ILE A 64 4.52 12.28 -16.27
C ILE A 64 3.01 12.57 -16.40
N SER A 65 2.42 12.27 -17.55
CA SER A 65 0.99 12.44 -17.75
C SER A 65 0.18 11.61 -16.74
N LEU A 66 -0.94 12.15 -16.26
CA LEU A 66 -1.80 11.47 -15.28
C LEU A 66 -2.25 10.08 -15.77
N LYS A 67 -2.56 9.95 -17.06
CA LYS A 67 -2.92 8.66 -17.67
C LYS A 67 -1.81 7.62 -17.52
N ASN A 68 -0.57 8.01 -17.81
CA ASN A 68 0.58 7.11 -17.69
C ASN A 68 0.87 6.78 -16.22
N LYS A 69 0.71 7.74 -15.29
CA LYS A 69 0.81 7.47 -13.85
C LYS A 69 -0.17 6.38 -13.45
N ILE A 70 -1.46 6.56 -13.74
CA ILE A 70 -2.52 5.60 -13.35
C ILE A 70 -2.24 4.19 -13.91
N ILE A 71 -1.88 4.08 -15.19
CA ILE A 71 -1.56 2.79 -15.81
C ILE A 71 -0.36 2.15 -15.13
N LEU A 72 0.71 2.91 -14.90
CA LEU A 72 1.91 2.43 -14.20
C LEU A 72 1.58 1.99 -12.78
N SER A 73 0.77 2.78 -12.05
CA SER A 73 0.33 2.47 -10.69
C SER A 73 -0.44 1.17 -10.62
N ILE A 74 -1.38 0.93 -11.53
CA ILE A 74 -2.18 -0.31 -11.54
C ILE A 74 -1.27 -1.52 -11.78
N ILE A 75 -0.38 -1.44 -12.77
CA ILE A 75 0.56 -2.52 -13.09
C ILE A 75 1.49 -2.76 -11.90
N ASN A 76 2.05 -1.69 -11.33
CA ASN A 76 2.98 -1.76 -10.21
C ASN A 76 2.30 -2.33 -8.95
N PHE A 77 1.09 -1.88 -8.63
CA PHE A 77 0.30 -2.40 -7.52
C PHE A 77 0.04 -3.90 -7.67
N THR A 78 -0.35 -4.34 -8.87
CA THR A 78 -0.62 -5.75 -9.16
C THR A 78 0.64 -6.61 -8.97
N ILE A 79 1.79 -6.15 -9.49
CA ILE A 79 3.06 -6.85 -9.35
C ILE A 79 3.47 -6.94 -7.88
N ILE A 80 3.40 -5.84 -7.14
CA ILE A 80 3.82 -5.80 -5.74
C ILE A 80 2.89 -6.65 -4.86
N ALA A 81 1.57 -6.60 -5.08
CA ALA A 81 0.62 -7.46 -4.39
C ALA A 81 0.92 -8.95 -4.63
N PHE A 82 1.19 -9.31 -5.88
CA PHE A 82 1.55 -10.69 -6.24
C PHE A 82 2.86 -11.13 -5.56
N MET A 83 3.90 -10.29 -5.60
CA MET A 83 5.19 -10.58 -4.97
C MET A 83 5.07 -10.72 -3.46
N ILE A 84 4.35 -9.82 -2.78
CA ILE A 84 4.13 -9.89 -1.34
C ILE A 84 3.33 -11.16 -0.99
N GLY A 85 2.30 -11.50 -1.77
CA GLY A 85 1.55 -12.74 -1.57
C GLY A 85 2.44 -14.00 -1.65
N ILE A 86 3.35 -14.06 -2.61
CA ILE A 86 4.35 -15.15 -2.71
C ILE A 86 5.28 -15.15 -1.49
N ILE A 87 5.75 -13.98 -1.06
CA ILE A 87 6.65 -13.86 0.09
C ILE A 87 5.95 -14.34 1.37
N PHE A 88 4.70 -13.92 1.61
CA PHE A 88 3.95 -14.34 2.79
C PHE A 88 3.66 -15.84 2.77
N SER A 89 3.24 -16.37 1.62
CA SER A 89 3.01 -17.81 1.43
C SER A 89 4.29 -18.63 1.70
N SER A 90 5.44 -18.20 1.17
CA SER A 90 6.72 -18.90 1.38
C SER A 90 7.26 -18.77 2.81
N ALA A 91 6.98 -17.66 3.50
CA ALA A 91 7.32 -17.46 4.90
C ALA A 91 6.34 -18.15 5.88
N GLY A 92 5.26 -18.79 5.38
CA GLY A 92 4.25 -19.44 6.21
C GLY A 92 3.31 -18.47 6.95
N ILE A 93 3.26 -17.22 6.52
CA ILE A 93 2.37 -16.18 7.06
C ILE A 93 1.00 -16.38 6.37
N LYS A 94 -0.02 -16.74 7.16
CA LYS A 94 -1.39 -17.06 6.68
C LYS A 94 -2.30 -15.84 6.77
#